data_AF-A0A924HSN1-F1
#
_entry.id   AF-A0A924HSN1-F1
#
_cell.length_a   1.000
_cell.length_b   1.000
_cell.length_c   1.000
_cell.angle_alpha   90.00
_cell.angle_beta   90.00
_cell.angle_gamma   90.00
#
_symmetry.space_group_name_H-M   'P 1'
#
loop_
_entity.id
_entity.type
_entity.pdbx_description
1 polymer ?
#
loop_
_entity_poly.entity_id
_entity_poly.type
_entity_poly.pdbx_seq_one_letter_code
_entity_poly.pdbx_strand_id
1 'polypeptide(L)'
;MATTITTGIKKCKPFLLRVMVFSPESGFKFTIEIQKACTSQNEPVWKLLFDLYKKVGADFQEVVSVEFVAGDPNDIDKVAAITDEGMKRPQVRAFRENVYPLVKPFGDSGQKPSADQKKKIDDSIRQAINS
;
A
#
# COMPACT_ATOMS: atom_id res chain seq x y z
N MET A 1 -41.83 0.32 -27.56
CA MET A 1 -40.43 0.73 -27.75
C MET A 1 -39.66 0.33 -26.50
N ALA A 2 -38.76 -0.64 -26.60
CA ALA A 2 -37.94 -1.10 -25.49
C ALA A 2 -36.60 -0.37 -25.53
N THR A 3 -36.30 0.38 -24.47
CA THR A 3 -35.03 1.11 -24.34
C THR A 3 -33.93 0.10 -24.02
N THR A 4 -33.14 -0.27 -25.01
CA THR A 4 -31.97 -1.15 -24.82
C THR A 4 -30.90 -0.34 -24.09
N ILE A 5 -30.73 -0.57 -22.80
CA ILE A 5 -29.57 -0.07 -22.06
C ILE A 5 -28.42 -1.02 -22.34
N THR A 6 -27.54 -0.68 -23.28
CA THR A 6 -26.24 -1.36 -23.42
C THR A 6 -25.32 -0.91 -22.29
N THR A 7 -25.52 -1.43 -21.09
CA THR A 7 -24.53 -1.36 -20.02
C THR A 7 -23.45 -2.40 -20.32
N GLY A 8 -22.41 -1.97 -21.02
CA GLY A 8 -21.11 -2.63 -20.92
C GLY A 8 -20.62 -2.46 -19.49
N ILE A 9 -21.09 -3.30 -18.57
CA ILE A 9 -20.66 -3.28 -17.16
C ILE A 9 -19.15 -3.56 -17.20
N LYS A 10 -18.33 -2.52 -16.97
CA LYS A 10 -16.91 -2.70 -16.66
C LYS A 10 -16.84 -3.59 -15.43
N LYS A 11 -16.61 -4.89 -15.63
CA LYS A 11 -16.41 -5.83 -14.53
C LYS A 11 -15.09 -5.48 -13.88
N CYS A 12 -15.15 -4.85 -12.71
CA CYS A 12 -13.97 -4.66 -11.89
C CYS A 12 -13.38 -6.05 -11.58
N LYS A 13 -12.11 -6.24 -11.94
CA LYS A 13 -11.36 -7.47 -11.69
C LYS A 13 -10.38 -7.19 -10.56
N PRO A 14 -10.61 -7.74 -9.36
CA PRO A 14 -9.72 -7.53 -8.25
C PRO A 14 -8.41 -8.29 -8.47
N PHE A 15 -7.32 -7.73 -7.97
CA PHE A 15 -6.01 -8.39 -7.96
C PHE A 15 -5.15 -7.84 -6.83
N LEU A 16 -4.09 -8.58 -6.50
CA LEU A 16 -3.01 -8.16 -5.62
C LEU A 16 -1.70 -8.33 -6.38
N LEU A 17 -0.90 -7.27 -6.42
CA LEU A 17 0.41 -7.26 -7.08
C LEU A 17 1.47 -6.90 -6.05
N ARG A 18 2.40 -7.82 -5.78
CA ARG A 18 3.61 -7.49 -5.01
C ARG A 18 4.60 -6.77 -5.89
N VAL A 19 4.81 -5.48 -5.60
CA VAL A 19 5.62 -4.60 -6.46
C VAL A 19 7.05 -4.56 -5.99
N MET A 20 7.28 -4.60 -4.68
CA MET A 20 8.63 -4.48 -4.13
C MET A 20 8.81 -5.27 -2.84
N VAL A 21 10.03 -5.79 -2.66
CA VAL A 21 10.56 -6.29 -1.38
C VAL A 21 11.87 -5.56 -1.12
N PHE A 22 12.00 -4.94 0.05
CA PHE A 22 13.17 -4.15 0.40
C PHE A 22 13.71 -4.55 1.77
N SER A 23 15.04 -4.53 1.94
CA SER A 23 15.70 -4.75 3.24
C SER A 23 16.39 -3.46 3.67
N PRO A 24 15.73 -2.59 4.45
CA PRO A 24 16.28 -1.29 4.82
C PRO A 24 17.50 -1.41 5.74
N GLU A 25 17.55 -2.45 6.57
CA GLU A 25 18.68 -2.79 7.43
C GLU A 25 18.65 -4.28 7.80
N SER A 26 19.70 -4.75 8.47
CA SER A 26 19.80 -6.14 8.91
C SER A 26 18.65 -6.52 9.85
N GLY A 27 18.01 -7.66 9.59
CA GLY A 27 16.92 -8.18 10.40
C GLY A 27 15.54 -7.63 10.05
N PHE A 28 15.43 -6.69 9.12
CA PHE A 28 14.15 -6.18 8.64
C PHE A 28 14.02 -6.30 7.13
N LYS A 29 12.79 -6.52 6.67
CA LYS A 29 12.39 -6.30 5.29
C LYS A 29 10.97 -5.75 5.27
N PHE A 30 10.62 -4.94 4.29
CA PHE A 30 9.24 -4.58 4.04
C PHE A 30 8.83 -4.90 2.62
N THR A 31 7.53 -5.12 2.42
CA THR A 31 6.93 -5.30 1.11
C THR A 31 5.98 -4.17 0.81
N ILE A 32 5.87 -3.84 -0.48
CA ILE A 32 4.84 -2.95 -0.98
C ILE A 32 4.02 -3.74 -2.00
N GLU A 33 2.73 -3.85 -1.71
CA GLU A 33 1.78 -4.53 -2.57
C GLU A 33 0.68 -3.56 -2.97
N ILE A 34 0.21 -3.66 -4.21
CA ILE A 34 -0.91 -2.87 -4.71
C ILE A 34 -2.09 -3.79 -4.86
N GLN A 35 -3.20 -3.43 -4.21
CA GLN A 35 -4.45 -4.16 -4.31
C GLN A 35 -5.45 -3.32 -5.09
N LYS A 36 -6.02 -3.93 -6.14
CA LYS A 36 -7.26 -3.47 -6.72
C LYS A 36 -8.39 -4.28 -6.12
N ALA A 37 -9.24 -3.64 -5.33
CA ALA A 37 -10.49 -4.19 -4.85
C ALA A 37 -11.68 -3.63 -5.65
N CYS A 38 -12.87 -4.19 -5.44
CA CYS A 38 -14.08 -3.78 -6.13
C CYS A 38 -15.20 -3.55 -5.12
N THR A 39 -15.94 -2.45 -5.24
CA THR A 39 -17.17 -2.23 -4.46
C THR A 39 -18.30 -3.15 -4.94
N SER A 40 -19.40 -3.21 -4.19
CA SER A 40 -20.62 -3.91 -4.61
C SER A 40 -21.21 -3.35 -5.92
N GLN A 41 -20.87 -2.11 -6.26
CA GLN A 41 -21.27 -1.43 -7.50
C GLN A 41 -20.27 -1.65 -8.65
N ASN A 42 -19.26 -2.52 -8.47
CA ASN A 42 -18.17 -2.78 -9.43
C ASN A 42 -17.25 -1.58 -9.67
N GLU A 43 -17.14 -0.66 -8.73
CA GLU A 43 -16.18 0.44 -8.82
C GLU A 43 -14.82 0.00 -8.26
N PRO A 44 -13.70 0.37 -8.91
CA PRO A 44 -12.37 0.00 -8.44
C PRO A 44 -12.01 0.79 -7.18
N VAL A 45 -11.51 0.08 -6.17
CA VAL A 45 -10.89 0.66 -4.98
C VAL A 45 -9.41 0.30 -5.01
N TRP A 46 -8.55 1.31 -5.04
CA TRP A 46 -7.11 1.12 -5.10
C TRP A 46 -6.51 1.26 -3.70
N LYS A 47 -5.69 0.28 -3.33
CA LYS A 47 -5.01 0.25 -2.05
C LYS A 47 -3.52 -0.04 -2.23
N LEU A 48 -2.74 0.54 -1.33
CA LEU A 48 -1.35 0.19 -1.14
C LEU A 48 -1.21 -0.48 0.22
N LEU A 49 -0.63 -1.67 0.23
CA LEU A 49 -0.29 -2.43 1.43
C LEU A 49 1.21 -2.28 1.66
N PHE A 50 1.57 -1.83 2.86
CA PHE A 50 2.93 -1.82 3.35
C PHE A 50 3.02 -2.81 4.50
N ASP A 51 3.84 -3.85 4.34
CA ASP A 51 4.02 -4.86 5.39
C ASP A 51 5.48 -4.88 5.83
N LEU A 52 5.72 -4.67 7.12
CA LEU A 52 7.03 -4.80 7.74
C LEU A 52 7.18 -6.21 8.31
N TYR A 53 8.31 -6.83 8.00
CA TYR A 53 8.73 -8.10 8.55
C TYR A 53 10.00 -7.94 9.36
N LYS A 54 10.06 -8.67 10.48
CA LYS A 54 11.24 -8.77 11.35
C LYS A 54 11.75 -10.20 11.38
N LYS A 55 13.06 -10.37 11.39
CA LYS A 55 13.70 -11.67 11.52
C LYS A 55 13.54 -12.19 12.96
N VAL A 56 12.97 -13.37 13.10
CA VAL A 56 12.79 -14.10 14.36
C VAL A 56 13.33 -15.51 14.15
N GLY A 57 14.51 -15.79 14.72
CA GLY A 57 15.24 -17.03 14.43
C GLY A 57 15.71 -17.09 12.98
N ALA A 58 15.30 -18.12 12.25
CA ALA A 58 15.62 -18.30 10.83
C ALA A 58 14.64 -17.58 9.88
N ASP A 59 13.46 -17.22 10.37
CA ASP A 59 12.34 -16.76 9.54
C ASP A 59 12.07 -15.26 9.66
N PHE A 60 11.38 -14.71 8.68
CA PHE A 60 10.84 -13.36 8.74
C PHE A 60 9.35 -13.42 9.06
N GLN A 61 8.96 -12.85 10.19
CA GLN A 61 7.56 -12.74 10.61
C GLN A 61 7.05 -11.33 10.31
N GLU A 62 5.82 -11.24 9.79
CA GLU A 62 5.14 -9.96 9.64
C GLU A 62 4.88 -9.37 11.03
N VAL A 63 5.30 -8.13 11.24
CA VAL A 63 5.17 -7.42 12.52
C VAL A 63 4.32 -6.16 12.43
N VAL A 64 4.17 -5.59 11.23
CA VAL A 64 3.27 -4.46 10.96
C VAL A 64 2.68 -4.65 9.57
N SER A 65 1.37 -4.44 9.44
CA SER A 65 0.71 -4.28 8.14
C SER A 65 -0.06 -2.96 8.14
N VAL A 66 0.11 -2.19 7.07
CA VAL A 66 -0.54 -0.89 6.88
C VAL A 66 -1.29 -0.93 5.55
N GLU A 67 -2.60 -0.73 5.63
CA GLU A 67 -3.45 -0.55 4.47
C GLU A 67 -3.72 0.95 4.25
N PHE A 68 -3.23 1.47 3.13
CA PHE A 68 -3.57 2.80 2.63
C PHE A 68 -4.63 2.67 1.53
N VAL A 69 -5.77 3.33 1.70
CA VAL A 69 -6.85 3.37 0.70
C VAL A 69 -6.81 4.71 -0.02
N ALA A 70 -6.57 4.69 -1.33
CA ALA A 70 -6.55 5.90 -2.14
C ALA A 70 -7.98 6.46 -2.28
N GLY A 71 -8.22 7.64 -1.69
CA GLY A 71 -9.56 8.24 -1.60
C GLY A 71 -9.82 9.39 -2.57
N ASP A 72 -8.78 10.08 -3.03
CA ASP A 72 -8.88 11.17 -4.00
C ASP A 72 -8.35 10.76 -5.39
N PRO A 73 -8.76 11.45 -6.47
CA PRO A 73 -8.39 11.07 -7.83
C PRO A 73 -6.88 11.01 -8.08
N ASN A 74 -6.10 11.91 -7.48
CA ASN A 74 -4.66 11.94 -7.71
C ASN A 74 -3.98 10.72 -7.07
N ASP A 75 -4.33 10.38 -5.83
CA ASP A 75 -3.78 9.20 -5.17
C ASP A 75 -4.21 7.90 -5.86
N ILE A 76 -5.44 7.84 -6.36
CA ILE A 76 -5.94 6.72 -7.15
C ILE A 76 -5.07 6.53 -8.39
N ASP A 77 -4.83 7.59 -9.15
CA ASP A 77 -4.01 7.54 -10.36
C ASP A 77 -2.57 7.12 -10.06
N LYS A 78 -1.98 7.62 -8.97
CA LYS A 78 -0.61 7.26 -8.56
C LYS A 78 -0.50 5.80 -8.12
N VAL A 79 -1.43 5.32 -7.30
CA VAL A 79 -1.43 3.92 -6.85
C VAL A 79 -1.69 2.97 -8.02
N ALA A 80 -2.60 3.33 -8.94
CA ALA A 80 -2.85 2.55 -10.15
C ALA A 80 -1.62 2.51 -11.07
N ALA A 81 -0.94 3.63 -11.30
CA ALA A 81 0.24 3.71 -12.15
C ALA A 81 1.39 2.80 -11.67
N ILE A 82 1.52 2.57 -10.36
CA ILE A 82 2.52 1.64 -9.80
C ILE A 82 2.31 0.21 -10.34
N THR A 83 1.08 -0.17 -10.71
CA THR A 83 0.82 -1.53 -11.26
C THR A 83 1.33 -1.73 -12.67
N ASP A 84 1.42 -0.65 -13.45
CA ASP A 84 1.90 -0.69 -14.83
C ASP A 84 3.39 -0.33 -14.93
N GLU A 85 3.84 0.65 -14.13
CA GLU A 85 5.18 1.23 -14.22
C GLU A 85 6.15 0.69 -13.14
N GLY A 86 5.62 -0.01 -12.13
CA GLY A 86 6.35 -0.26 -10.90
C GLY A 86 6.57 1.02 -10.08
N MET A 87 7.36 0.90 -9.00
CA MET A 87 7.70 2.04 -8.16
C MET A 87 8.89 2.82 -8.72
N LYS A 88 8.77 4.15 -8.77
CA LYS A 88 9.84 5.07 -9.18
C LYS A 88 10.86 5.23 -8.07
N ARG A 89 12.12 5.56 -8.44
CA ARG A 89 13.21 5.74 -7.46
C ARG A 89 12.87 6.73 -6.32
N PRO A 90 12.23 7.90 -6.57
CA PRO A 90 11.83 8.80 -5.49
C PRO A 90 10.84 8.17 -4.52
N GLN A 91 9.83 7.44 -5.03
CA GLN A 91 8.85 6.72 -4.21
C GLN A 91 9.55 5.67 -3.34
N VAL A 92 10.40 4.82 -3.94
CA VAL A 92 11.19 3.81 -3.19
C VAL A 92 12.00 4.46 -2.07
N ARG A 93 12.66 5.59 -2.39
CA ARG A 93 13.44 6.35 -1.42
C ARG A 93 12.56 6.88 -0.28
N ALA A 94 11.41 7.45 -0.59
CA ALA A 94 10.48 7.96 0.40
C ALA A 94 9.94 6.86 1.32
N PHE A 95 9.64 5.67 0.81
CA PHE A 95 9.25 4.55 1.67
C PHE A 95 10.36 4.12 2.62
N ARG A 96 11.61 4.08 2.14
CA ARG A 96 12.77 3.71 2.96
C ARG A 96 13.12 4.77 4.01
N GLU A 97 13.09 6.05 3.63
CA GLU A 97 13.63 7.14 4.44
C GLU A 97 12.55 7.79 5.31
N ASN A 98 11.27 7.70 4.95
CA ASN A 98 10.17 8.36 5.66
C ASN A 98 9.19 7.36 6.29
N VAL A 99 8.72 6.35 5.53
CA VAL A 99 7.68 5.42 6.03
C VAL A 99 8.28 4.37 6.97
N TYR A 100 9.38 3.73 6.59
CA TYR A 100 10.02 2.69 7.39
C TYR A 100 10.40 3.16 8.81
N PRO A 101 11.05 4.33 9.02
CA PRO A 101 11.37 4.79 10.37
C PRO A 101 10.15 5.05 11.24
N LEU A 102 9.00 5.39 10.65
CA LEU A 102 7.75 5.60 11.38
C LEU A 102 7.14 4.29 11.86
N VAL A 103 7.23 3.21 11.07
CA VAL A 103 6.58 1.92 11.40
C VAL A 103 7.46 0.98 12.22
N LYS A 104 8.79 1.09 12.10
CA LYS A 104 9.75 0.21 12.77
C LYS A 104 9.55 0.09 14.29
N PRO A 105 9.31 1.19 15.05
CA PRO A 105 9.14 1.09 16.51
C PRO A 105 7.98 0.17 16.94
N PHE A 106 6.92 0.07 16.12
CA PHE A 106 5.80 -0.84 16.38
C PHE A 106 6.18 -2.30 16.13
N GLY A 107 6.99 -2.57 15.10
CA GLY A 107 7.54 -3.90 14.86
C GLY A 107 8.53 -4.37 15.92
N ASP A 108 9.20 -3.42 16.59
CA ASP A 108 10.12 -3.73 17.70
C ASP A 108 9.41 -3.97 19.03
N SER A 109 8.42 -3.14 19.35
CA SER A 109 7.74 -3.17 20.64
C SER A 109 6.50 -4.08 20.66
N GLY A 110 5.98 -4.46 19.50
CA GLY A 110 4.66 -5.11 19.36
C GLY A 110 3.49 -4.20 19.72
N GLN A 111 3.74 -2.92 20.01
CA GLN A 111 2.70 -1.96 20.34
C GLN A 111 1.93 -1.55 19.08
N LYS A 112 0.62 -1.36 19.23
CA LYS A 112 -0.22 -0.83 18.17
C LYS A 112 -0.11 0.70 18.12
N PRO A 113 -0.04 1.31 16.92
CA PRO A 113 -0.03 2.76 16.80
C PRO A 113 -1.34 3.38 17.30
N SER A 114 -1.23 4.52 17.98
CA SER A 114 -2.35 5.40 18.33
C SER A 114 -3.01 6.01 17.08
N ALA A 115 -4.15 6.68 17.24
CA ALA A 115 -4.83 7.35 16.13
C ALA A 115 -3.93 8.39 15.44
N ASP A 116 -3.23 9.22 16.21
CA ASP A 116 -2.31 10.24 15.68
C ASP A 116 -1.11 9.60 14.94
N GLN A 117 -0.61 8.47 15.45
CA GLN A 117 0.47 7.74 14.81
C GLN A 117 0.00 7.09 13.49
N LYS A 118 -1.20 6.51 13.47
CA LYS A 118 -1.81 5.99 12.23
C LYS A 118 -1.97 7.09 11.19
N LYS A 119 -2.44 8.27 11.60
CA LYS A 119 -2.56 9.42 10.70
C LYS A 119 -1.20 9.85 10.12
N LYS A 120 -0.15 9.92 10.94
CA LYS A 120 1.20 10.23 10.48
C LYS A 120 1.74 9.21 9.47
N ILE A 121 1.46 7.92 9.69
CA ILE A 121 1.85 6.86 8.75
C ILE A 121 1.07 7.02 7.43
N ASP A 122 -0.24 7.26 7.49
CA ASP A 122 -1.08 7.50 6.30
C ASP A 122 -0.58 8.70 5.49
N ASP A 123 -0.37 9.83 6.15
CA ASP A 123 0.13 11.06 5.53
C ASP A 123 1.54 10.82 4.90
N SER A 124 2.39 10.00 5.54
CA SER A 124 3.72 9.65 5.02
C SER A 124 3.65 8.72 3.80
N ILE A 125 2.76 7.73 3.80
CA ILE A 125 2.53 6.86 2.63
C ILE A 125 2.00 7.70 1.47
N ARG A 126 1.04 8.59 1.73
CA ARG A 126 0.51 9.53 0.74
C ARG A 126 1.60 10.40 0.11
N GLN A 127 2.51 10.94 0.91
CA GLN A 127 3.66 11.68 0.39
C GLN A 127 4.59 10.79 -0.43
N ALA A 128 4.84 9.55 0.02
CA ALA A 128 5.71 8.61 -0.67
C ALA A 128 5.19 8.18 -2.04
N ILE A 129 3.88 7.95 -2.20
CA ILE A 129 3.29 7.62 -3.52
C ILE A 129 3.31 8.81 -4.49
N ASN A 130 3.31 10.04 -3.96
CA ASN A 130 3.30 11.28 -4.74
C ASN A 130 4.69 11.83 -5.07
N SER A 131 5.75 11.16 -4.61
CA SER A 131 7.16 11.56 -4.83
C SER A 131 7.67 11.31 -6.24
#